data_AF-A0A8T5TPF6-F1
#
_entry.id   AF-A0A8T5TPF6-F1
#
_cell.length_a   1.000
_cell.length_b   1.000
_cell.length_c   1.000
_cell.angle_alpha   90.00
_cell.angle_beta   90.00
_cell.angle_gamma   90.00
#
_symmetry.space_group_name_H-M   'P 1'
#
loop_
_entity.id
_entity.type
_entity.pdbx_description
1 polymer ?
#
loop_
_entity_poly.entity_id
_entity_poly.type
_entity_poly.pdbx_seq_one_letter_code
_entity_poly.pdbx_strand_id
1 'polypeptide(L)'
;MVEQLESKLKELEIKKLELQPKVDEIEAKKAEEIQELNRKYDHMIQDANSEVIDFEQKIMNEIIELFSKVVMEEFDTKRSTSEYILTENFKDFRNGVSKIDLFPRDLIDRLDSVIEGGLIENVAYDLEKIEAKFKRK
;
A
#
# COMPACT_ATOMS: atom_id res chain seq x y z
N MET A 1 6.97 -12.90 -73.49
CA MET A 1 7.79 -12.47 -72.32
C MET A 1 7.00 -11.58 -71.37
N VAL A 2 6.31 -10.55 -71.86
CA VAL A 2 5.43 -9.68 -71.03
C VAL A 2 4.25 -10.44 -70.43
N GLU A 3 3.54 -11.25 -71.21
CA GLU A 3 2.39 -12.06 -70.74
C GLU A 3 2.76 -13.05 -69.61
N GLN A 4 3.97 -13.64 -69.66
CA GLN A 4 4.45 -14.49 -68.57
C GLN A 4 4.71 -13.71 -67.28
N LEU A 5 5.13 -12.44 -67.39
CA LEU A 5 5.30 -11.56 -66.25
C LEU A 5 3.94 -11.19 -65.63
N GLU A 6 2.96 -10.85 -66.48
CA GLU A 6 1.59 -10.53 -66.05
C GLU A 6 0.92 -11.72 -65.35
N SER A 7 1.12 -12.94 -65.87
CA SER A 7 0.61 -14.16 -65.24
C SER A 7 1.22 -14.38 -63.85
N LYS A 8 2.53 -14.17 -63.68
CA LYS A 8 3.20 -14.28 -62.37
C LYS A 8 2.76 -13.21 -61.38
N LEU A 9 2.48 -11.98 -61.85
CA LEU A 9 1.95 -10.90 -61.02
C LEU A 9 0.55 -11.22 -60.49
N LYS A 10 -0.33 -11.76 -61.34
CA LYS A 10 -1.66 -12.24 -60.89
C LYS A 10 -1.57 -13.36 -59.87
N GLU A 11 -0.66 -14.31 -60.07
CA GLU A 11 -0.44 -15.41 -59.12
C GLU A 11 0.08 -14.91 -57.76
N LEU A 12 0.94 -13.89 -57.76
CA LEU A 12 1.41 -13.22 -56.55
C LEU A 12 0.27 -12.53 -55.80
N GLU A 13 -0.63 -11.87 -56.53
CA GLU A 13 -1.76 -11.14 -55.96
C GLU A 13 -2.78 -12.11 -55.32
N ILE A 14 -3.06 -13.23 -55.97
CA ILE A 14 -3.87 -14.33 -55.42
C ILE A 14 -3.23 -14.87 -54.14
N LYS A 15 -1.93 -15.18 -54.16
CA LYS A 15 -1.23 -15.68 -52.97
C LYS A 15 -1.26 -14.68 -51.81
N LYS A 16 -1.16 -13.38 -52.08
CA LYS A 16 -1.31 -12.34 -51.05
C LYS A 16 -2.70 -12.35 -50.44
N LEU A 17 -3.75 -12.42 -51.27
CA LEU A 17 -5.13 -12.48 -50.81
C LEU A 17 -5.44 -13.75 -50.01
N GLU A 18 -4.82 -14.89 -50.36
CA GLU A 18 -4.97 -16.15 -49.62
C GLU A 18 -4.19 -16.17 -48.29
N LEU A 19 -3.04 -15.48 -48.23
CA LEU A 19 -2.22 -15.44 -47.03
C LEU A 19 -2.68 -14.39 -46.04
N GLN A 20 -3.25 -13.27 -46.49
CA GLN A 20 -3.74 -12.20 -45.62
C GLN A 20 -4.67 -12.70 -44.49
N PRO A 21 -5.72 -13.50 -44.74
CA PRO A 21 -6.59 -13.98 -43.66
C PRO A 21 -5.85 -14.88 -42.66
N LYS A 22 -4.82 -15.62 -43.10
CA LYS A 22 -3.98 -16.42 -42.20
C LYS A 22 -3.10 -15.53 -41.32
N VAL A 23 -2.60 -14.43 -41.88
CA VAL A 23 -1.84 -13.43 -41.11
C VAL A 23 -2.76 -12.77 -40.08
N ASP A 24 -3.95 -12.36 -40.48
CA ASP A 24 -4.94 -11.74 -39.59
C ASP A 24 -5.35 -12.69 -38.44
N GLU A 25 -5.54 -13.99 -38.73
CA GLU A 25 -5.82 -15.00 -37.70
C GLU A 25 -4.65 -15.17 -36.70
N ILE A 26 -3.41 -15.17 -37.19
CA ILE A 26 -2.21 -15.25 -36.34
C ILE A 26 -2.10 -14.00 -35.47
N GLU A 27 -2.36 -12.82 -36.01
CA GLU A 27 -2.33 -11.56 -35.25
C GLU A 27 -3.42 -11.53 -34.17
N ALA A 28 -4.62 -12.01 -34.48
CA ALA A 28 -5.71 -12.12 -33.52
C ALA A 28 -5.36 -13.08 -32.36
N LYS A 29 -4.85 -14.28 -32.67
CA LYS A 29 -4.41 -15.24 -31.64
C LYS A 29 -3.29 -14.68 -30.79
N LYS A 30 -2.30 -14.02 -31.41
CA LYS A 30 -1.21 -13.36 -30.69
C LYS A 30 -1.74 -12.30 -29.73
N ALA A 31 -2.72 -11.49 -30.15
CA ALA A 31 -3.31 -10.46 -29.30
C ALA A 31 -4.06 -11.07 -28.10
N GLU A 32 -4.80 -12.17 -28.32
CA GLU A 32 -5.50 -12.91 -27.28
C GLU A 32 -4.52 -13.53 -26.26
N GLU A 33 -3.48 -14.21 -26.73
CA GLU A 33 -2.44 -14.81 -25.87
C GLU A 33 -1.72 -13.74 -25.03
N ILE A 34 -1.38 -12.59 -25.61
CA ILE A 34 -0.77 -11.47 -24.88
C ILE A 34 -1.73 -10.95 -23.81
N GLN A 35 -3.01 -10.81 -24.11
CA GLN A 35 -4.00 -10.34 -23.15
C GLN A 35 -4.18 -11.31 -21.99
N GLU A 36 -4.25 -12.61 -22.25
CA GLU A 36 -4.35 -13.64 -21.21
C GLU A 36 -3.09 -13.67 -20.34
N LEU A 37 -1.92 -13.59 -20.96
CA LEU A 37 -0.64 -13.57 -20.27
C LEU A 37 -0.52 -12.35 -19.35
N ASN A 38 -0.89 -11.17 -19.85
CA ASN A 38 -0.88 -9.94 -19.05
C ASN A 38 -1.82 -10.05 -17.85
N ARG A 39 -3.05 -10.52 -18.04
CA ARG A 39 -4.01 -10.73 -16.93
C ARG A 39 -3.44 -11.67 -15.87
N LYS A 40 -2.79 -12.76 -16.28
CA LYS A 40 -2.18 -13.72 -15.35
C LYS A 40 -1.09 -13.05 -14.52
N TYR A 41 -0.19 -12.29 -15.15
CA TYR A 41 0.88 -11.60 -14.43
C TYR A 41 0.35 -10.47 -13.54
N ASP A 42 -0.65 -9.72 -13.99
CA ASP A 42 -1.31 -8.70 -13.19
C ASP A 42 -1.92 -9.30 -11.91
N HIS A 43 -2.59 -10.46 -12.02
CA HIS A 43 -3.09 -11.19 -10.86
C HIS A 43 -1.97 -11.64 -9.92
N MET A 44 -0.88 -12.21 -10.45
CA MET A 44 0.26 -12.63 -9.62
C MET A 44 0.92 -11.44 -8.90
N ILE A 45 1.03 -10.29 -9.57
CA ILE A 45 1.54 -9.06 -8.98
C ILE A 45 0.58 -8.55 -7.90
N GLN A 46 -0.72 -8.57 -8.16
CA GLN A 46 -1.73 -8.15 -7.20
C GLN A 46 -1.71 -9.03 -5.95
N ASP A 47 -1.64 -10.35 -6.10
CA ASP A 47 -1.58 -11.30 -4.99
C ASP A 47 -0.31 -11.06 -4.15
N ALA A 48 0.84 -10.95 -4.81
CA ALA A 48 2.12 -10.67 -4.13
C ALA A 48 2.09 -9.32 -3.38
N ASN A 49 1.52 -8.28 -3.99
CA ASN A 49 1.39 -6.97 -3.36
C ASN A 49 0.35 -6.98 -2.23
N SER A 50 -0.71 -7.78 -2.33
CA SER A 50 -1.73 -7.85 -1.27
C SER A 50 -1.15 -8.40 0.03
N GLU A 51 -0.25 -9.38 -0.03
CA GLU A 51 0.40 -9.91 1.17
C GLU A 51 1.25 -8.84 1.87
N VAL A 52 2.01 -8.07 1.09
CA VAL A 52 2.81 -6.95 1.62
C VAL A 52 1.92 -5.88 2.22
N ILE A 53 0.86 -5.47 1.51
CA ILE A 53 -0.10 -4.46 1.97
C ILE A 53 -0.79 -4.91 3.26
N ASP A 54 -1.22 -6.18 3.34
CA ASP A 54 -1.88 -6.74 4.52
C ASP A 54 -0.92 -6.78 5.71
N PHE A 55 0.36 -7.11 5.47
CA PHE A 55 1.38 -7.12 6.51
C PHE A 55 1.72 -5.71 7.00
N GLU A 56 1.88 -4.74 6.10
CA GLU A 56 2.06 -3.33 6.45
C GLU A 56 0.88 -2.80 7.28
N GLN A 57 -0.35 -3.16 6.92
CA GLN A 57 -1.54 -2.79 7.68
C GLN A 57 -1.57 -3.41 9.08
N LYS A 58 -1.15 -4.68 9.23
CA LYS A 58 -1.01 -5.32 10.55
C LYS A 58 -0.01 -4.59 11.43
N ILE A 59 1.18 -4.29 10.91
CA ILE A 59 2.19 -3.53 11.66
C ILE A 59 1.64 -2.15 12.06
N MET A 60 0.94 -1.47 11.14
CA MET A 60 0.35 -0.16 11.43
C MET A 60 -0.71 -0.25 12.54
N ASN A 61 -1.55 -1.28 12.52
CA ASN A 61 -2.53 -1.51 13.57
C ASN A 61 -1.86 -1.76 14.93
N GLU A 62 -0.80 -2.58 14.97
CA GLU A 62 0.00 -2.84 16.19
C GLU A 62 0.65 -1.55 16.73
N ILE A 63 1.20 -0.72 15.85
CA ILE A 63 1.77 0.59 16.19
C ILE A 63 0.73 1.47 16.90
N ILE A 64 -0.48 1.56 16.34
CA ILE A 64 -1.55 2.39 16.91
C ILE A 64 -2.06 1.79 18.23
N GLU A 65 -2.13 0.47 18.35
CA GLU A 65 -2.51 -0.18 19.60
C GLU A 65 -1.52 0.11 20.73
N LEU A 66 -0.23 0.03 20.43
CA LEU A 66 0.82 0.38 21.38
C LEU A 66 0.75 1.86 21.77
N PHE A 67 0.52 2.76 20.81
CA PHE A 67 0.32 4.18 21.07
C PHE A 67 -0.87 4.43 21.99
N SER A 68 -2.06 3.90 21.65
CA SER A 68 -3.27 4.04 22.46
C SER A 68 -3.06 3.53 23.88
N LYS A 69 -2.41 2.36 24.02
CA LYS A 69 -2.11 1.75 25.31
C LYS A 69 -1.23 2.65 26.17
N VAL A 70 -0.11 3.14 25.65
CA VAL A 70 0.83 3.98 26.41
C VAL A 70 0.19 5.31 26.81
N VAL A 71 -0.60 5.92 25.91
CA VAL A 71 -1.34 7.15 26.22
C VAL A 71 -2.35 6.93 27.35
N MET A 72 -3.10 5.83 27.31
CA MET A 72 -4.08 5.50 28.36
C MET A 72 -3.40 5.17 29.70
N GLU A 73 -2.31 4.40 29.69
CA GLU A 73 -1.54 4.10 30.90
C GLU A 73 -0.99 5.36 31.57
N GLU A 74 -0.46 6.29 30.78
CA GLU A 74 0.02 7.58 31.29
C GLU A 74 -1.13 8.39 31.89
N PHE A 75 -2.25 8.51 31.16
CA PHE A 75 -3.44 9.21 31.62
C PHE A 75 -4.01 8.65 32.93
N ASP A 76 -4.12 7.33 33.06
CA ASP A 76 -4.60 6.67 34.28
C ASP A 76 -3.62 6.85 35.45
N THR A 77 -2.32 6.88 35.16
CA THR A 77 -1.29 7.15 36.17
C THR A 77 -1.40 8.58 36.71
N LYS A 78 -1.66 9.57 35.84
CA LYS A 78 -1.87 10.97 36.24
C LYS A 78 -3.06 11.14 37.16
N ARG A 79 -4.18 10.49 36.82
CA ARG A 79 -5.39 10.51 37.65
C ARG A 79 -5.17 9.93 39.04
N SER A 80 -4.20 9.02 39.17
CA SER A 80 -3.94 8.29 40.41
C SER A 80 -2.92 8.96 41.34
N THR A 81 -2.01 9.77 40.80
CA THR A 81 -0.83 10.27 41.56
C THR A 81 -0.90 11.75 41.93
N SER A 82 -1.82 12.55 41.35
CA SER A 82 -1.95 14.01 41.58
C SER A 82 -0.72 14.87 41.25
N GLU A 83 0.41 14.24 40.88
CA GLU A 83 1.63 14.88 40.41
C GLU A 83 1.67 14.84 38.88
N TYR A 84 1.93 16.00 38.26
CA TYR A 84 1.97 16.11 36.80
C TYR A 84 3.35 15.72 36.23
N ILE A 85 3.99 14.67 36.76
CA ILE A 85 5.33 14.20 36.33
C ILE A 85 5.19 12.99 35.39
N LEU A 86 5.70 13.10 34.17
CA LEU A 86 5.57 12.03 33.15
C LEU A 86 6.32 10.77 33.56
N THR A 87 5.73 9.60 33.29
CA THR A 87 6.40 8.32 33.57
C THR A 87 7.63 8.13 32.67
N GLU A 88 8.61 7.39 33.16
CA GLU A 88 9.77 7.00 32.35
C GLU A 88 9.34 6.11 31.17
N ASN A 89 8.32 5.26 31.35
CA ASN A 89 7.76 4.44 30.28
C ASN A 89 7.26 5.30 29.10
N PHE A 90 6.57 6.41 29.37
CA PHE A 90 6.10 7.34 28.34
C PHE A 90 7.28 7.99 27.57
N LYS A 91 8.32 8.41 28.30
CA LYS A 91 9.52 9.03 27.69
C LYS A 91 10.31 8.01 26.85
N ASP A 92 10.48 6.80 27.36
CA ASP A 92 11.13 5.70 26.67
C ASP A 92 10.37 5.31 25.40
N PHE A 93 9.05 5.21 25.49
CA PHE A 93 8.19 4.96 24.34
C PHE A 93 8.36 6.04 23.27
N ARG A 94 8.25 7.32 23.63
CA ARG A 94 8.47 8.44 22.71
C ARG A 94 9.83 8.35 22.01
N ASN A 95 10.89 8.07 22.77
CA ASN A 95 12.24 7.98 22.22
C ASN A 95 12.41 6.76 21.31
N GLY A 96 11.75 5.64 21.64
CA GLY A 96 11.71 4.44 20.81
C GLY A 96 11.01 4.67 19.47
N VAL A 97 9.82 5.27 19.48
CA VAL A 97 9.01 5.46 18.26
C VAL A 97 9.64 6.43 17.27
N SER A 98 10.47 7.38 17.73
CA SER A 98 11.21 8.31 16.87
C SER A 98 12.19 7.64 15.90
N LYS A 99 12.56 6.38 16.16
CA LYS A 99 13.46 5.57 15.31
C LYS A 99 12.72 4.67 14.33
N ILE A 100 11.39 4.64 14.39
CA ILE A 100 10.55 3.79 13.56
C ILE A 100 10.00 4.65 12.43
N ASP A 101 10.53 4.47 11.22
CA ASP A 101 10.15 5.28 10.05
C ASP A 101 8.66 5.18 9.70
N LEU A 102 8.04 4.04 9.98
CA LEU A 102 6.62 3.79 9.73
C LEU A 102 5.69 4.52 10.73
N PHE A 103 6.23 4.99 11.85
CA PHE A 103 5.42 5.61 12.89
C PHE A 103 4.92 7.00 12.45
N PRO A 104 3.61 7.31 12.58
CA PRO A 104 3.09 8.59 12.12
C PRO A 104 3.71 9.78 12.85
N ARG A 105 4.29 10.71 12.09
CA ARG A 105 4.95 11.90 12.65
C ARG A 105 3.99 12.78 13.45
N ASP A 106 2.73 12.88 13.04
CA ASP A 106 1.72 13.65 13.79
C ASP A 106 1.42 13.06 15.17
N LEU A 107 1.61 11.75 15.35
CA LEU A 107 1.51 11.13 16.67
C LEU A 107 2.77 11.36 17.52
N ILE A 108 3.94 11.39 16.89
CA ILE A 108 5.19 11.78 17.58
C ILE A 108 5.09 13.22 18.07
N ASP A 109 4.62 14.15 17.22
CA ASP A 109 4.44 15.56 17.58
C ASP A 109 3.48 15.74 18.77
N ARG A 110 2.45 14.89 18.86
CA ARG A 110 1.54 14.86 20.02
C ARG A 110 2.22 14.38 21.29
N LEU A 111 3.09 13.37 21.22
CA LEU A 111 3.89 12.93 22.36
C LEU A 111 4.89 14.01 22.81
N ASP A 112 5.53 14.68 21.85
CA ASP A 112 6.46 15.79 22.09
C ASP A 112 5.77 16.94 22.81
N SER A 113 4.56 17.29 22.37
CA SER A 113 3.73 18.31 23.02
C SER A 113 3.44 17.96 24.49
N VAL A 114 3.24 16.68 24.82
CA VAL A 114 3.05 16.24 26.21
C VAL A 114 4.36 16.34 27.01
N ILE A 115 5.49 15.96 26.41
CA ILE A 115 6.83 16.10 27.04
C ILE A 115 7.16 17.56 27.34
N GLU A 116 6.76 18.49 26.47
CA GLU A 116 6.95 19.93 26.63
C GLU A 116 6.02 20.59 27.66
N GLY A 117 5.15 19.81 28.32
CA GLY A 117 4.23 20.29 29.36
C GLY A 117 2.77 20.38 28.94
N GLY A 118 2.42 19.86 27.77
CA GLY A 118 1.04 19.68 27.33
C GLY A 118 0.31 18.59 28.12
N LEU A 119 -1.03 18.65 28.08
CA LEU A 119 -1.87 17.71 28.81
C LEU A 119 -2.05 16.38 28.05
N ILE A 120 -1.78 15.25 28.70
CA ILE A 120 -1.99 13.91 28.12
C ILE A 120 -3.47 13.65 27.81
N GLU A 121 -4.38 14.27 28.56
CA GLU A 121 -5.82 14.29 28.37
C GLU A 121 -6.21 14.67 26.94
N ASN A 122 -5.51 15.66 26.36
CA ASN A 122 -5.79 16.13 25.00
C ASN A 122 -5.52 15.04 23.95
N VAL A 123 -4.52 14.20 24.19
CA VAL A 123 -4.19 13.07 23.33
C VAL A 123 -5.15 11.91 23.59
N ALA A 124 -5.43 11.61 24.87
CA ALA A 124 -6.33 10.54 25.29
C ALA A 124 -7.76 10.72 24.72
N TYR A 125 -8.30 11.95 24.75
CA TYR A 125 -9.63 12.24 24.21
C TYR A 125 -9.72 12.17 22.70
N ASP A 126 -8.59 12.23 21.98
CA ASP A 126 -8.53 12.10 20.53
C ASP A 126 -8.24 10.67 20.07
N LEU A 127 -8.02 9.70 20.99
CA LEU A 127 -7.64 8.32 20.63
C LEU A 127 -8.62 7.66 19.67
N GLU A 128 -9.93 7.82 19.86
CA GLU A 128 -10.93 7.24 18.96
C GLU A 128 -10.79 7.78 17.52
N LYS A 129 -10.50 9.08 17.37
CA LYS A 129 -10.26 9.70 16.06
C LYS A 129 -8.94 9.25 15.45
N ILE A 130 -7.91 9.07 16.28
CA ILE A 130 -6.59 8.58 15.86
C ILE A 130 -6.72 7.14 15.35
N GLU A 131 -7.38 6.28 16.10
CA GLU A 131 -7.66 4.91 15.70
C GLU A 131 -8.47 4.85 14.41
N ALA A 132 -9.54 5.66 14.29
CA ALA A 132 -10.33 5.72 13.07
C ALA A 132 -9.54 6.22 11.84
N LYS A 133 -8.52 7.07 12.04
CA LYS A 133 -7.69 7.62 10.97
C LYS A 133 -6.64 6.63 10.48
N PHE A 134 -6.04 5.86 11.39
CA PHE A 134 -4.86 5.06 11.10
C PHE A 134 -5.10 3.55 11.08
N LYS A 135 -6.05 3.03 11.86
CA LYS A 135 -6.38 1.62 11.80
C LYS A 135 -7.22 1.32 10.56
N ARG A 136 -6.85 0.25 9.86
CA ARG A 136 -7.69 -0.36 8.83
C ARG A 136 -8.29 -1.65 9.37
N LYS A 137 -9.56 -1.88 9.00
CA LYS A 137 -10.31 -3.10 9.31
C LYS A 137 -9.92 -4.24 8.39
#